data_AF-A0A4R2ZDA1-F1
#
_entry.id   AF-A0A4R2ZDA1-F1
#
_cell.length_a   1.000
_cell.length_b   1.000
_cell.length_c   1.000
_cell.angle_alpha   90.00
_cell.angle_beta   90.00
_cell.angle_gamma   90.00
#
_symmetry.space_group_name_H-M   'P 1'
#
loop_
_entity.id
_entity.type
_entity.pdbx_description
1 polymer ?
#
loop_
_entity_poly.entity_id
_entity_poly.type
_entity_poly.pdbx_seq_one_letter_code
_entity_poly.pdbx_strand_id
1 'polypeptide(L)'
;MSEEEFTRLYFLFRDCEPSEAFRQMRRKWADPASGVLCGGYQLLAAEGETCAEQHAESDRILASLGMSLQHTGKEIIPDDPIPLMASFAARLGLLSQIMAVSWKHLSARKSFGVKTTRHQLVKADFADLSSQTEVLLLQWQMRIAMQDFADPEADHWQLTVLTNRAEKLMGGHGYLSGSTHSLSYLSMMIYSLYGKTAAVAMAALPERRELRV
;
A
#
# COMPACT_ATOMS: atom_id res chain seq x y z
N MET A 1 10.36 -13.13 -1.63
CA MET A 1 8.90 -13.37 -1.57
C MET A 1 8.46 -14.12 -2.82
N SER A 2 7.51 -15.06 -2.73
CA SER A 2 6.93 -15.73 -3.90
C SER A 2 5.75 -14.96 -4.50
N GLU A 3 5.37 -15.28 -5.73
CA GLU A 3 4.19 -14.72 -6.40
C GLU A 3 2.88 -14.96 -5.62
N GLU A 4 2.72 -16.18 -5.08
CA GLU A 4 1.59 -16.54 -4.23
C GLU A 4 1.51 -15.64 -2.99
N GLU A 5 2.66 -15.35 -2.39
CA GLU A 5 2.70 -14.50 -1.20
C GLU A 5 2.41 -13.04 -1.52
N PHE A 6 2.95 -12.53 -2.62
CA PHE A 6 2.62 -11.19 -3.10
C PHE A 6 1.11 -11.04 -3.34
N THR A 7 0.51 -12.03 -4.02
CA THR A 7 -0.93 -12.06 -4.32
C THR A 7 -1.76 -12.15 -3.03
N ARG A 8 -1.32 -12.97 -2.06
CA ARG A 8 -1.96 -13.06 -0.74
C ARG A 8 -1.96 -11.71 -0.03
N LEU A 9 -0.84 -10.98 -0.05
CA LEU A 9 -0.73 -9.66 0.61
C LEU A 9 -1.61 -8.61 -0.06
N TYR A 10 -1.66 -8.62 -1.39
CA TYR A 10 -2.57 -7.76 -2.14
C TYR A 10 -4.02 -7.99 -1.68
N PHE A 11 -4.48 -9.24 -1.62
CA PHE A 11 -5.84 -9.55 -1.15
C PHE A 11 -6.05 -9.22 0.32
N LEU A 12 -5.04 -9.44 1.17
CA LEU A 12 -5.10 -9.09 2.59
C LEU A 12 -5.39 -7.59 2.79
N PHE A 13 -4.69 -6.70 2.09
CA PHE A 13 -4.92 -5.26 2.17
C PHE A 13 -6.17 -4.78 1.42
N ARG A 14 -6.66 -5.55 0.44
CA ARG A 14 -7.92 -5.26 -0.26
C ARG A 14 -9.13 -5.56 0.61
N ASP A 15 -9.11 -6.71 1.29
CA ASP A 15 -10.30 -7.33 1.87
C ASP A 15 -10.41 -7.13 3.40
N CYS A 16 -9.33 -6.76 4.09
CA CYS A 16 -9.32 -6.52 5.53
C CYS A 16 -9.17 -5.04 5.89
N GLU A 17 -9.57 -4.70 7.11
CA GLU A 17 -9.26 -3.40 7.71
C GLU A 17 -7.72 -3.22 7.80
N PRO A 18 -7.18 -2.00 7.57
CA PRO A 18 -5.74 -1.80 7.48
C PRO A 18 -4.95 -2.29 8.70
N SER A 19 -5.43 -2.05 9.91
CA SER A 19 -4.77 -2.51 11.15
C SER A 19 -4.68 -4.04 11.23
N GLU A 20 -5.72 -4.76 10.79
CA GLU A 20 -5.72 -6.22 10.75
C GLU A 20 -4.81 -6.75 9.64
N ALA A 21 -4.84 -6.13 8.46
CA ALA A 21 -3.95 -6.48 7.36
C ALA A 21 -2.47 -6.34 7.79
N PHE A 22 -2.11 -5.22 8.44
CA PHE A 22 -0.78 -5.01 8.99
C PHE A 22 -0.39 -6.03 10.06
N ARG A 23 -1.31 -6.33 10.99
CA ARG A 23 -1.09 -7.33 12.04
C ARG A 23 -0.79 -8.70 11.44
N GLN A 24 -1.56 -9.14 10.45
CA GLN A 24 -1.35 -10.43 9.78
C GLN A 24 -0.08 -10.45 8.93
N MET A 25 0.23 -9.36 8.22
CA MET A 25 1.46 -9.19 7.46
C MET A 25 2.67 -9.35 8.39
N ARG A 26 2.65 -8.67 9.54
CA ARG A 26 3.75 -8.70 10.51
C ARG A 26 3.89 -10.01 11.24
N ARG A 27 2.82 -10.74 11.57
CA ARG A 27 2.93 -12.08 12.18
C ARG A 27 3.77 -13.04 11.33
N LYS A 28 3.71 -12.90 10.01
CA LYS A 28 4.47 -13.75 9.08
C LYS A 28 5.93 -13.32 8.91
N TRP A 29 6.22 -12.03 9.08
CA TRP A 29 7.56 -11.45 9.06
C TRP A 29 7.96 -10.91 10.42
N ALA A 30 7.55 -11.61 11.48
CA ALA A 30 7.75 -11.19 12.87
C ALA A 30 9.21 -11.34 13.32
N ASP A 31 10.07 -11.92 12.49
CA ASP A 31 11.51 -11.93 12.74
C ASP A 31 12.06 -10.51 12.58
N PRO A 32 12.63 -9.88 13.62
CA PRO A 32 13.28 -8.59 13.52
C PRO A 32 14.42 -8.55 12.49
N ALA A 33 14.98 -9.72 12.13
CA ALA A 33 15.97 -9.87 11.07
C ALA A 33 15.36 -9.87 9.64
N SER A 34 14.03 -10.01 9.51
CA SER A 34 13.33 -10.09 8.22
C SER A 34 12.98 -8.74 7.58
N GLY A 35 13.53 -7.63 8.09
CA GLY A 35 13.62 -6.38 7.32
C GLY A 35 12.33 -5.59 7.11
N VAL A 36 11.27 -5.78 7.92
CA VAL A 36 10.10 -4.87 7.93
C VAL A 36 10.35 -3.65 8.84
N LEU A 37 11.57 -3.13 8.77
CA LEU A 37 12.04 -1.95 9.48
C LEU A 37 12.77 -1.10 8.45
N CYS A 38 12.35 0.15 8.30
CA CYS A 38 13.03 1.08 7.41
C CYS A 38 13.04 2.48 8.03
N GLY A 39 14.21 3.11 8.00
CA GLY A 39 14.40 4.48 8.46
C GLY A 39 14.16 4.71 9.95
N GLY A 40 14.25 3.66 10.79
CA GLY A 40 14.03 3.78 12.24
C GLY A 40 12.57 3.96 12.66
N TYR A 41 11.60 3.84 11.75
CA TYR A 41 10.17 3.91 12.06
C TYR A 41 9.43 2.62 11.67
N GLN A 42 8.35 2.32 12.39
CA GLN A 42 7.49 1.17 12.13
C GLN A 42 6.01 1.51 12.34
N LEU A 43 5.15 0.95 11.48
CA LEU A 43 3.70 0.96 11.67
C LEU A 43 3.27 -0.23 12.54
N LEU A 44 2.56 0.06 13.63
CA LEU A 44 1.98 -0.92 14.54
C LEU A 44 0.45 -0.86 14.48
N ALA A 45 -0.21 -1.98 14.74
CA ALA A 45 -1.63 -1.98 15.07
C ALA A 45 -1.80 -1.59 16.56
N ALA A 46 -2.74 -0.70 16.87
CA ALA A 46 -2.86 -0.06 18.18
C ALA A 46 -3.19 -1.03 19.35
N GLU A 47 -3.71 -2.23 19.05
CA GLU A 47 -4.09 -3.22 20.06
C GLU A 47 -3.07 -4.37 20.13
N GLY A 48 -2.36 -4.47 21.27
CA GLY A 48 -1.65 -5.67 21.70
C GLY A 48 -0.13 -5.70 21.48
N GLU A 49 0.47 -4.66 20.91
CA GLU A 49 1.92 -4.60 20.66
C GLU A 49 2.58 -3.50 21.50
N THR A 50 2.70 -3.72 22.81
CA THR A 50 3.52 -2.86 23.67
C THR A 50 4.98 -3.28 23.59
N CYS A 51 5.79 -2.55 22.83
CA CYS A 51 7.25 -2.55 23.02
C CYS A 51 7.65 -1.28 23.78
N ALA A 52 8.54 -1.44 24.74
CA ALA A 52 8.87 -0.49 25.80
C ALA A 52 9.05 0.98 25.34
N GLU A 53 8.56 1.91 26.18
CA GLU A 53 8.82 3.36 26.22
C GLU A 53 9.59 3.96 25.03
N GLN A 54 8.88 4.27 23.94
CA GLN A 54 9.39 5.10 22.84
C GLN A 54 8.29 6.08 22.41
N HIS A 55 8.66 7.34 22.14
CA HIS A 55 7.75 8.43 21.82
C HIS A 55 6.81 8.06 20.66
N ALA A 56 5.56 7.73 20.99
CA ALA A 56 4.48 7.59 20.02
C ALA A 56 4.01 9.00 19.65
N GLU A 57 4.52 9.55 18.55
CA GLU A 57 3.85 10.70 17.94
C GLU A 57 2.47 10.24 17.46
N SER A 58 1.42 10.78 18.09
CA SER A 58 0.05 10.39 17.81
C SER A 58 -0.44 11.04 16.51
N ASP A 59 -0.09 10.41 15.39
CA ASP A 59 -0.70 10.70 14.09
C ASP A 59 -2.20 10.37 14.14
N ARG A 60 -3.04 11.40 13.97
CA ARG A 60 -4.50 11.27 14.06
C ARG A 60 -5.09 10.42 12.94
N ILE A 61 -4.48 10.43 11.76
CA ILE A 61 -4.96 9.67 10.61
C ILE A 61 -4.66 8.19 10.85
N LEU A 62 -3.44 7.85 11.28
CA LEU A 62 -3.09 6.48 11.65
C LEU A 62 -3.96 5.97 12.82
N ALA A 63 -4.18 6.80 13.84
CA ALA A 63 -5.03 6.45 14.96
C ALA A 63 -6.47 6.14 14.53
N SER A 64 -7.03 6.87 13.56
CA SER A 64 -8.37 6.59 13.01
C SER A 64 -8.46 5.25 12.27
N LEU A 65 -7.33 4.72 11.83
CA LEU A 65 -7.20 3.42 11.18
C LEU A 65 -6.81 2.31 12.17
N GLY A 66 -6.75 2.62 13.48
CA GLY A 66 -6.31 1.68 14.51
C GLY A 66 -4.82 1.35 14.42
N MET A 67 -4.00 2.29 13.94
CA MET A 67 -2.56 2.15 13.79
C MET A 67 -1.79 3.26 14.50
N SER A 68 -0.51 3.02 14.76
CA SER A 68 0.41 4.01 15.32
C SER A 68 1.78 3.91 14.66
N LEU A 69 2.49 5.03 14.60
CA LEU A 69 3.88 5.09 14.18
C LEU A 69 4.78 5.01 15.42
N GLN A 70 5.75 4.11 15.43
CA GLN A 70 6.75 3.99 16.49
C GLN A 70 8.15 4.23 15.91
N HIS A 71 8.95 5.07 16.58
CA HIS A 71 10.36 5.24 16.28
C HIS A 71 11.20 4.22 17.06
N THR A 72 11.83 3.28 16.35
CA THR A 72 12.65 2.20 16.90
C THR A 72 14.12 2.58 17.06
N GLY A 73 14.57 3.72 16.51
CA GLY A 73 15.93 4.25 16.65
C GLY A 73 17.04 3.42 15.98
N LYS A 74 16.69 2.32 15.30
CA LYS A 74 17.62 1.50 14.53
C LYS A 74 17.33 1.66 13.04
N GLU A 75 18.24 2.30 12.32
CA GLU A 75 18.18 2.38 10.87
C GLU A 75 18.76 1.08 10.31
N ILE A 76 17.88 0.22 9.82
CA ILE A 76 18.25 -0.97 9.05
C ILE A 76 17.84 -0.66 7.61
N ILE A 77 18.81 -0.67 6.71
CA ILE A 77 18.57 -0.61 5.27
C ILE A 77 18.62 -2.06 4.78
N PRO A 78 17.47 -2.67 4.43
CA PRO A 78 17.46 -4.05 3.99
C PRO A 78 17.97 -4.16 2.55
N ASP A 79 18.94 -5.05 2.31
CA ASP A 79 19.40 -5.45 0.96
C ASP A 79 18.46 -6.50 0.31
N ASP A 80 17.28 -6.72 0.89
CA ASP A 80 16.29 -7.71 0.44
C ASP A 80 15.17 -7.00 -0.35
N PRO A 81 14.75 -7.50 -1.53
CA PRO A 81 13.59 -6.96 -2.25
C PRO A 81 12.24 -7.24 -1.55
N ILE A 82 12.17 -8.03 -0.46
CA ILE A 82 10.92 -8.33 0.26
C ILE A 82 10.13 -7.08 0.67
N PRO A 83 10.72 -6.06 1.34
CA PRO A 83 9.97 -4.88 1.77
C PRO A 83 9.44 -4.07 0.58
N LEU A 84 10.18 -4.03 -0.53
CA LEU A 84 9.72 -3.42 -1.78
C LEU A 84 8.45 -4.14 -2.29
N MET A 85 8.53 -5.46 -2.49
CA MET A 85 7.39 -6.27 -2.95
C MET A 85 6.18 -6.18 -2.01
N ALA A 86 6.42 -6.25 -0.70
CA ALA A 86 5.38 -6.14 0.33
C ALA A 86 4.68 -4.77 0.28
N SER A 87 5.48 -3.69 0.17
CA SER A 87 4.96 -2.34 0.11
C SER A 87 4.11 -2.12 -1.15
N PHE A 88 4.52 -2.68 -2.29
CA PHE A 88 3.77 -2.57 -3.52
C PHE A 88 2.45 -3.34 -3.44
N ALA A 89 2.48 -4.59 -2.98
CA ALA A 89 1.27 -5.41 -2.79
C ALA A 89 0.26 -4.73 -1.86
N ALA A 90 0.73 -4.21 -0.71
CA ALA A 90 -0.10 -3.55 0.26
C ALA A 90 -0.76 -2.29 -0.32
N ARG A 91 0.02 -1.42 -0.98
CA ARG A 91 -0.50 -0.20 -1.62
C ARG A 91 -1.49 -0.49 -2.75
N LEU A 92 -1.25 -1.55 -3.52
CA LEU A 92 -2.16 -1.98 -4.58
C LEU A 92 -3.48 -2.51 -4.00
N GLY A 93 -3.41 -3.25 -2.90
CA GLY A 93 -4.60 -3.69 -2.15
C GLY A 93 -5.41 -2.50 -1.62
N LEU A 94 -4.73 -1.49 -1.05
CA LEU A 94 -5.37 -0.26 -0.58
C LEU A 94 -6.04 0.52 -1.72
N LEU A 95 -5.44 0.58 -2.92
CA LEU A 95 -6.09 1.16 -4.10
C LEU A 95 -7.41 0.46 -4.41
N SER A 96 -7.41 -0.88 -4.45
CA SER A 96 -8.64 -1.66 -4.65
C SER A 96 -9.66 -1.44 -3.53
N GLN A 97 -9.22 -1.30 -2.28
CA GLN A 97 -10.08 -0.99 -1.14
C GLN A 97 -10.72 0.40 -1.29
N ILE A 98 -9.96 1.42 -1.68
CA ILE A 98 -10.46 2.78 -1.99
C ILE A 98 -11.53 2.72 -3.07
N MET A 99 -11.31 1.94 -4.14
CA MET A 99 -12.30 1.75 -5.19
C MET A 99 -13.58 1.08 -4.66
N ALA A 100 -13.46 0.02 -3.85
CA ALA A 100 -14.62 -0.67 -3.26
C ALA A 100 -15.45 0.25 -2.36
N VAL A 101 -14.80 1.02 -1.49
CA VAL A 101 -15.44 2.02 -0.63
C VAL A 101 -16.13 3.10 -1.46
N SER A 102 -15.45 3.60 -2.49
CA SER A 102 -16.00 4.59 -3.42
C SER A 102 -17.22 4.09 -4.15
N TRP A 103 -17.18 2.85 -4.66
CA TRP A 103 -18.29 2.24 -5.38
C TRP A 103 -19.51 2.06 -4.47
N LYS A 104 -19.30 1.56 -3.24
CA LYS A 104 -20.35 1.42 -2.23
C LYS A 104 -21.01 2.77 -1.93
N HIS A 105 -20.20 3.83 -1.74
CA HIS A 105 -20.70 5.19 -1.50
C HIS A 105 -21.54 5.71 -2.67
N LEU A 106 -21.02 5.62 -3.89
CA LEU A 106 -21.68 6.17 -5.08
C LEU A 106 -22.92 5.37 -5.50
N SER A 107 -22.96 4.06 -5.20
CA SER A 107 -24.11 3.19 -5.48
C SER A 107 -25.36 3.56 -4.69
N ALA A 108 -25.17 4.10 -3.48
CA ALA A 108 -26.25 4.60 -2.64
C ALA A 108 -26.71 6.02 -3.02
N ARG A 109 -25.98 6.72 -3.89
CA ARG A 109 -26.21 8.13 -4.21
C ARG A 109 -26.93 8.36 -5.53
N LYS A 110 -27.60 9.51 -5.59
CA LYS A 110 -28.17 10.08 -6.80
C LYS A 110 -27.59 11.46 -7.07
N SER A 111 -27.42 11.78 -8.34
CA SER A 111 -27.07 13.11 -8.82
C SER A 111 -27.79 13.34 -10.15
N PHE A 112 -28.33 14.54 -10.36
CA PHE A 112 -29.19 14.85 -11.51
C PHE A 112 -30.35 13.86 -11.71
N GLY A 113 -31.01 13.46 -10.61
CA GLY A 113 -32.18 12.58 -10.64
C GLY A 113 -31.89 11.09 -10.90
N VAL A 114 -30.66 10.70 -11.24
CA VAL A 114 -30.28 9.31 -11.52
C VAL A 114 -29.23 8.80 -10.52
N LYS A 115 -29.10 7.47 -10.38
CA LYS A 115 -28.03 6.88 -9.57
C LYS A 115 -26.67 7.33 -10.09
N THR A 116 -25.75 7.70 -9.20
CA THR A 116 -24.45 8.24 -9.60
C THR A 116 -23.64 7.25 -10.44
N THR A 117 -23.78 5.95 -10.18
CA THR A 117 -23.17 4.86 -10.95
C THR A 117 -23.72 4.70 -12.38
N ARG A 118 -24.76 5.46 -12.78
CA ARG A 118 -25.25 5.49 -14.16
C ARG A 118 -24.55 6.53 -15.02
N HIS A 119 -23.85 7.49 -14.43
CA HIS A 119 -23.10 8.51 -15.17
C HIS A 119 -21.91 7.88 -15.89
N GLN A 120 -21.73 8.20 -17.18
CA GLN A 120 -20.69 7.58 -18.02
C GLN A 120 -19.28 7.87 -17.51
N LEU A 121 -19.05 9.09 -17.01
CA LEU A 121 -17.74 9.45 -16.45
C LEU A 121 -17.38 8.58 -15.25
N VAL A 122 -18.33 8.34 -14.33
CA VAL A 122 -18.13 7.46 -13.18
C VAL A 122 -17.79 6.04 -13.64
N LYS A 123 -18.54 5.50 -14.59
CA LYS A 123 -18.27 4.16 -15.13
C LYS A 123 -16.89 4.06 -15.80
N ALA A 124 -16.54 5.06 -16.62
CA ALA A 124 -15.27 5.10 -17.32
C ALA A 124 -14.10 5.14 -16.31
N ASP A 125 -14.19 5.97 -15.27
CA ASP A 125 -13.16 6.04 -14.24
C ASP A 125 -12.99 4.72 -13.48
N PHE A 126 -14.09 4.06 -13.08
CA PHE A 126 -14.00 2.75 -12.43
C PHE A 126 -13.44 1.66 -13.34
N ALA A 127 -13.88 1.61 -14.61
CA ALA A 127 -13.39 0.62 -15.56
C ALA A 127 -11.89 0.79 -15.83
N ASP A 128 -11.45 2.03 -16.02
CA ASP A 128 -10.05 2.36 -16.28
C ASP A 128 -9.17 2.07 -15.05
N LEU A 129 -9.57 2.52 -13.85
CA LEU A 129 -8.84 2.21 -12.61
C LEU A 129 -8.78 0.70 -12.33
N SER A 130 -9.85 -0.05 -12.60
CA SER A 130 -9.87 -1.51 -12.40
C SER A 130 -8.89 -2.19 -13.35
N SER A 131 -8.95 -1.83 -14.64
CA SER A 131 -8.03 -2.35 -15.66
C SER A 131 -6.57 -2.06 -15.31
N GLN A 132 -6.25 -0.83 -14.93
CA GLN A 132 -4.88 -0.46 -14.56
C GLN A 132 -4.40 -1.16 -13.28
N THR A 133 -5.29 -1.39 -12.32
CA THR A 133 -4.97 -2.16 -11.10
C THR A 133 -4.64 -3.62 -11.44
N GLU A 134 -5.44 -4.25 -12.32
CA GLU A 134 -5.21 -5.63 -12.78
C GLU A 134 -3.90 -5.75 -13.57
N VAL A 135 -3.61 -4.79 -14.45
CA VAL A 135 -2.35 -4.74 -15.20
C VAL A 135 -1.16 -4.63 -14.26
N LEU A 136 -1.21 -3.73 -13.26
CA LEU A 136 -0.12 -3.58 -12.28
C LEU A 136 0.09 -4.84 -11.45
N LEU A 137 -1.00 -5.50 -11.03
CA LEU A 137 -0.94 -6.77 -10.30
C LEU A 137 -0.18 -7.82 -11.11
N LEU A 138 -0.57 -8.00 -12.38
CA LEU A 138 0.05 -8.97 -13.28
C LEU A 138 1.51 -8.64 -13.58
N GLN A 139 1.83 -7.37 -13.83
CA GLN A 139 3.20 -6.92 -14.06
C GLN A 139 4.10 -7.26 -12.87
N TRP A 140 3.64 -7.03 -11.64
CA TRP A 140 4.41 -7.37 -10.46
C TRP A 140 4.52 -8.87 -10.21
N GLN A 141 3.48 -9.66 -10.49
CA GLN A 141 3.57 -11.11 -10.47
C GLN A 141 4.66 -11.62 -11.43
N MET A 142 4.69 -11.10 -12.67
CA MET A 142 5.71 -11.46 -13.67
C MET A 142 7.12 -11.03 -13.24
N ARG A 143 7.28 -9.81 -12.73
CA ARG A 143 8.56 -9.30 -12.20
C ARG A 143 9.10 -10.18 -11.08
N ILE A 144 8.26 -10.62 -10.16
CA ILE A 144 8.63 -11.52 -9.06
C ILE A 144 9.08 -12.89 -9.61
N ALA A 145 8.35 -13.45 -10.57
CA ALA A 145 8.71 -14.71 -11.21
C ALA A 145 10.06 -14.62 -11.95
N MET A 146 10.33 -13.49 -12.59
CA MET A 146 11.58 -13.22 -13.33
C MET A 146 12.73 -12.73 -12.44
N GLN A 147 12.46 -12.41 -11.16
CA GLN A 147 13.39 -11.73 -10.26
C GLN A 147 13.91 -10.40 -10.84
N ASP A 148 13.05 -9.67 -11.55
CA ASP A 148 13.35 -8.40 -12.19
C ASP A 148 12.64 -7.24 -11.47
N PHE A 149 13.42 -6.49 -10.69
CA PHE A 149 12.95 -5.35 -9.92
C PHE A 149 13.52 -4.03 -10.44
N ALA A 150 13.72 -3.91 -11.75
CA ALA A 150 14.16 -2.66 -12.37
C ALA A 150 13.10 -1.55 -12.25
N ASP A 151 13.57 -0.35 -11.89
CA ASP A 151 12.80 0.90 -11.74
C ASP A 151 11.55 0.81 -10.85
N PRO A 152 11.70 0.39 -9.57
CA PRO A 152 10.58 0.29 -8.64
C PRO A 152 9.96 1.65 -8.28
N GLU A 153 10.70 2.73 -8.49
CA GLU A 153 10.23 4.09 -8.22
C GLU A 153 9.15 4.52 -9.22
N ALA A 154 9.34 4.24 -10.52
CA ALA A 154 8.33 4.52 -11.54
C ALA A 154 7.03 3.75 -11.28
N ASP A 155 7.14 2.47 -10.89
CA ASP A 155 5.98 1.64 -10.55
C ASP A 155 5.23 2.23 -9.33
N HIS A 156 5.94 2.61 -8.27
CA HIS A 156 5.34 3.24 -7.09
C HIS A 156 4.74 4.62 -7.38
N TRP A 157 5.34 5.38 -8.30
CA TRP A 157 4.79 6.64 -8.79
C TRP A 157 3.49 6.44 -9.55
N GLN A 158 3.44 5.47 -10.46
CA GLN A 158 2.20 5.12 -11.16
C GLN A 158 1.09 4.74 -10.17
N LEU A 159 1.41 3.95 -9.15
CA LEU A 159 0.46 3.58 -8.10
C LEU A 159 -0.03 4.81 -7.29
N THR A 160 0.84 5.78 -7.02
CA THR A 160 0.46 7.07 -6.41
C THR A 160 -0.55 7.83 -7.28
N VAL A 161 -0.30 7.92 -8.59
CA VAL A 161 -1.21 8.59 -9.53
C VAL A 161 -2.59 7.93 -9.53
N LEU A 162 -2.66 6.60 -9.56
CA LEU A 162 -3.92 5.85 -9.53
C LEU A 162 -4.65 6.00 -8.20
N THR A 163 -3.92 5.94 -7.08
CA THR A 163 -4.47 6.14 -5.73
C THR A 163 -5.11 7.53 -5.61
N ASN A 164 -4.41 8.58 -6.04
CA ASN A 164 -4.92 9.95 -6.03
C ASN A 164 -6.16 10.14 -6.91
N ARG A 165 -6.26 9.42 -8.02
CA ARG A 165 -7.44 9.45 -8.88
C ARG A 165 -8.61 8.70 -8.25
N ALA A 166 -8.37 7.52 -7.67
CA ALA A 166 -9.39 6.74 -6.99
C ALA A 166 -9.94 7.46 -5.75
N GLU A 167 -9.10 8.14 -4.98
CA GLU A 167 -9.50 8.93 -3.82
C GLU A 167 -10.57 9.98 -4.16
N LYS A 168 -10.47 10.58 -5.35
CA LYS A 168 -11.36 11.64 -5.84
C LYS A 168 -12.74 11.14 -6.25
N LEU A 169 -12.96 9.83 -6.40
CA LEU A 169 -14.25 9.27 -6.82
C LEU A 169 -15.40 9.64 -5.87
N MET A 170 -15.12 9.74 -4.57
CA MET A 170 -16.12 10.14 -3.57
C MET A 170 -16.33 11.66 -3.49
N GLY A 171 -15.54 12.46 -4.20
CA GLY A 171 -15.52 13.92 -4.08
C GLY A 171 -15.24 14.37 -2.63
N GLY A 172 -15.81 15.51 -2.23
CA GLY A 172 -15.60 16.06 -0.88
C GLY A 172 -16.05 15.16 0.28
N HIS A 173 -16.91 14.17 0.04
CA HIS A 173 -17.30 13.20 1.08
C HIS A 173 -16.18 12.24 1.45
N GLY A 174 -15.29 11.89 0.50
CA GLY A 174 -14.12 11.07 0.79
C GLY A 174 -13.22 11.73 1.82
N TYR A 175 -13.03 13.04 1.67
CA TYR A 175 -12.27 13.87 2.61
C TYR A 175 -12.96 13.97 3.99
N LEU A 176 -14.24 14.37 4.02
CA LEU A 176 -14.95 14.62 5.28
C LEU A 176 -15.19 13.37 6.13
N SER A 177 -15.38 12.22 5.49
CA SER A 177 -15.60 10.94 6.20
C SER A 177 -14.30 10.25 6.62
N GLY A 178 -13.13 10.79 6.23
CA GLY A 178 -11.84 10.14 6.50
C GLY A 178 -11.74 8.73 5.91
N SER A 179 -12.54 8.41 4.89
CA SER A 179 -12.65 7.04 4.38
C SER A 179 -11.56 6.75 3.34
N THR A 180 -11.63 7.38 2.18
CA THR A 180 -10.63 7.17 1.12
C THR A 180 -9.34 7.95 1.36
N HIS A 181 -9.43 9.11 2.01
CA HIS A 181 -8.27 9.96 2.28
C HIS A 181 -7.30 9.31 3.29
N SER A 182 -7.82 8.70 4.35
CA SER A 182 -6.98 7.99 5.33
C SER A 182 -6.27 6.77 4.72
N LEU A 183 -6.93 6.07 3.79
CA LEU A 183 -6.31 4.96 3.04
C LEU A 183 -5.22 5.46 2.06
N SER A 184 -5.46 6.59 1.40
CA SER A 184 -4.47 7.25 0.52
C SER A 184 -3.24 7.70 1.32
N TYR A 185 -3.47 8.31 2.48
CA TYR A 185 -2.42 8.67 3.43
C TYR A 185 -1.60 7.45 3.86
N LEU A 186 -2.27 6.36 4.24
CA LEU A 186 -1.61 5.11 4.60
C LEU A 186 -0.79 4.54 3.44
N SER A 187 -1.31 4.56 2.21
CA SER A 187 -0.58 4.13 1.02
C SER A 187 0.72 4.91 0.85
N MET A 188 0.69 6.22 1.08
CA MET A 188 1.89 7.05 1.04
C MET A 188 2.86 6.71 2.18
N MET A 189 2.37 6.50 3.40
CA MET A 189 3.20 6.08 4.53
C MET A 189 3.90 4.74 4.28
N ILE A 190 3.19 3.77 3.67
CA ILE A 190 3.78 2.48 3.29
C ILE A 190 4.91 2.68 2.28
N TYR A 191 4.70 3.54 1.28
CA TYR A 191 5.74 3.83 0.32
C TYR A 191 6.93 4.55 0.96
N SER A 192 6.69 5.60 1.74
CA SER A 192 7.77 6.37 2.37
C SER A 192 8.60 5.53 3.32
N LEU A 193 7.97 4.66 4.11
CA LEU A 193 8.67 3.78 5.03
C LEU A 193 9.33 2.62 4.28
N TYR A 194 8.58 1.82 3.55
CA TYR A 194 9.06 0.52 3.05
C TYR A 194 9.47 0.55 1.58
N GLY A 195 8.72 1.25 0.72
CA GLY A 195 8.96 1.26 -0.74
C GLY A 195 10.20 2.06 -1.14
N LYS A 196 10.27 3.33 -0.74
CA LYS A 196 11.36 4.26 -1.08
C LYS A 196 12.69 3.79 -0.49
N THR A 197 12.69 3.38 0.78
CA THR A 197 13.90 2.92 1.46
C THR A 197 14.48 1.67 0.81
N ALA A 198 13.61 0.70 0.46
CA ALA A 198 14.04 -0.51 -0.25
C ALA A 198 14.47 -0.22 -1.69
N ALA A 199 13.81 0.70 -2.40
CA ALA A 199 14.23 1.12 -3.75
C ALA A 199 15.63 1.75 -3.75
N VAL A 200 15.92 2.60 -2.76
CA VAL A 200 17.26 3.20 -2.58
C VAL A 200 18.30 2.12 -2.28
N ALA A 201 17.99 1.16 -1.41
CA ALA A 201 18.88 0.02 -1.13
C ALA A 201 19.17 -0.78 -2.41
N MET A 202 18.12 -1.10 -3.18
CA MET A 202 18.25 -1.86 -4.42
C MET A 202 19.04 -1.14 -5.51
N ALA A 203 18.93 0.19 -5.60
CA ALA A 203 19.70 1.01 -6.53
C ALA A 203 21.16 1.21 -6.10
N ALA A 204 21.45 1.13 -4.79
CA ALA A 204 22.79 1.26 -4.24
C ALA A 204 23.62 -0.04 -4.31
N LEU A 205 22.95 -1.19 -4.51
CA LEU A 205 23.65 -2.45 -4.81
C LEU A 205 24.40 -2.28 -6.14
N PRO A 206 25.73 -2.52 -6.19
CA PRO A 206 26.47 -2.45 -7.44
C PRO A 206 25.79 -3.39 -8.44
N GLU A 207 25.61 -2.90 -9.68
CA GLU A 207 25.06 -3.68 -10.80
C GLU A 207 25.50 -5.13 -10.63
N ARG A 208 24.54 -6.05 -10.47
CA ARG A 208 24.83 -7.49 -10.56
C ARG A 208 25.41 -7.71 -11.96
N ARG A 209 26.73 -7.54 -12.06
CA ARG A 209 27.56 -7.74 -13.23
C ARG A 209 27.19 -9.07 -13.82
N GLU A 210 26.72 -9.02 -15.07
CA GLU A 210 27.08 -9.97 -16.11
C GLU A 210 27.33 -11.41 -15.62
N LEU A 211 26.28 -12.18 -15.36
CA LEU A 211 26.40 -13.63 -15.28
C LEU A 211 25.12 -14.27 -15.82
N ARG A 212 25.02 -14.33 -17.15
CA ARG A 212 24.56 -15.54 -17.85
C ARG A 212 25.43 -15.75 -19.09
N VAL A 213 26.32 -16.73 -18.97
CA VAL A 213 26.96 -17.47 -20.08
C VAL A 213 25.89 -18.27 -20.80
#